data_AF-A0A1G2UZ01-F1
#
_entry.id   AF-A0A1G2UZ01-F1
#
_cell.length_a   1.000
_cell.length_b   1.000
_cell.length_c   1.000
_cell.angle_alpha   90.00
_cell.angle_beta   90.00
_cell.angle_gamma   90.00
#
_symmetry.space_group_name_H-M   'P 1'
#
loop_
_entity.id
_entity.type
_entity.pdbx_description
1 polymer ?
#
loop_
_entity_poly.entity_id
_entity_poly.type
_entity_poly.pdbx_seq_one_letter_code
_entity_poly.pdbx_strand_id
1 'polypeptide(L)'
;MTINVKVLIFFWKGTQLAKIKIISVPKGAGTRAIQESWLGVVMQVATPEEIKKHPPLNRAQIVPMCEGYMVSRITAVEALKKAEKTAAAKFWDDSQWGRYIVFQRDNCRAF
;
A
#
# COMPACT_ATOMS: atom_id res chain seq x y z
N MET A 1 12.58 -29.88 -20.71
CA MET A 1 11.99 -29.98 -19.35
C MET A 1 11.16 -28.72 -19.14
N THR A 2 9.86 -28.82 -19.44
CA THR A 2 8.96 -27.67 -19.56
C THR A 2 8.48 -27.31 -18.16
N ILE A 3 8.98 -26.20 -17.60
CA ILE A 3 8.52 -25.70 -16.30
C ILE A 3 7.10 -25.21 -16.50
N ASN A 4 6.15 -26.01 -16.03
CA ASN A 4 4.74 -25.73 -16.00
C ASN A 4 4.52 -24.64 -14.94
N VAL A 5 4.64 -23.37 -15.34
CA VAL A 5 4.32 -22.23 -14.48
C VAL A 5 2.80 -22.15 -14.36
N LYS A 6 2.21 -23.05 -13.56
CA LYS A 6 0.90 -22.82 -12.95
C LYS A 6 1.07 -21.69 -11.94
N VAL A 7 1.20 -20.47 -12.46
CA VAL A 7 0.99 -19.25 -11.69
C VAL A 7 -0.40 -19.41 -11.10
N LEU A 8 -0.47 -19.51 -9.77
CA LEU A 8 -1.69 -19.43 -9.01
C LEU A 8 -2.35 -18.08 -9.30
N ILE A 9 -3.18 -18.06 -10.34
CA ILE A 9 -4.12 -16.99 -10.60
C ILE A 9 -5.22 -17.17 -9.55
N PHE A 10 -4.96 -16.66 -8.35
CA PHE A 10 -6.01 -16.49 -7.35
C PHE A 10 -7.01 -15.47 -7.91
N PHE A 11 -8.25 -15.92 -8.03
CA PHE A 11 -9.41 -15.17 -8.48
C PHE A 11 -9.54 -13.84 -7.72
N TRP A 12 -9.04 -12.76 -8.30
CA TRP A 12 -9.58 -11.42 -8.06
C TRP A 12 -10.90 -11.33 -8.82
N LYS A 13 -12.01 -11.66 -8.16
CA LYS A 13 -13.34 -11.32 -8.68
C LYS A 13 -13.47 -9.81 -8.70
N GLY A 14 -13.27 -9.22 -9.88
CA GLY A 14 -13.85 -7.97 -10.35
C GLY A 14 -13.69 -6.73 -9.46
N THR A 15 -12.91 -5.78 -9.96
CA THR A 15 -13.24 -4.34 -9.89
C THR A 15 -13.73 -3.81 -8.55
N GLN A 16 -12.84 -3.19 -7.79
CA GLN A 16 -13.17 -1.87 -7.26
C GLN A 16 -11.91 -1.07 -7.10
N LEU A 17 -11.97 0.17 -7.56
CA LEU A 17 -11.15 1.25 -7.04
C LEU A 17 -11.45 1.36 -5.54
N ALA A 18 -10.94 0.42 -4.75
CA ALA A 18 -11.17 0.37 -3.32
C ALA A 18 -10.40 1.54 -2.69
N LYS A 19 -11.10 2.39 -1.97
CA LYS A 19 -10.45 3.34 -1.08
C LYS A 19 -10.33 2.69 0.28
N ILE A 20 -9.25 3.01 0.96
CA ILE A 20 -9.07 2.61 2.36
C ILE A 20 -8.95 3.86 3.21
N LYS A 21 -9.50 3.77 4.43
CA LYS A 21 -9.19 4.69 5.52
C LYS A 21 -8.35 3.94 6.55
N ILE A 22 -7.24 4.53 6.98
CA ILE A 22 -6.45 3.97 8.07
C ILE A 22 -7.14 4.27 9.40
N ILE A 23 -7.48 3.23 10.15
CA ILE A 23 -8.27 3.29 11.40
C ILE A 23 -7.45 2.99 12.66
N SER A 24 -6.27 2.41 12.53
CA SER A 24 -5.32 2.23 13.63
C SER A 24 -3.89 2.48 13.15
N VAL A 25 -2.97 2.75 14.08
CA VAL A 25 -1.58 3.08 13.76
C VAL A 25 -0.92 1.88 13.07
N PRO A 26 -0.50 1.99 11.81
CA PRO A 26 0.18 0.90 11.13
C PRO A 26 1.57 0.71 11.71
N LYS A 27 1.96 -0.54 11.93
CA LYS A 27 3.35 -0.87 12.27
C LYS A 27 4.19 -0.76 11.00
N GLY A 28 5.35 -0.11 11.08
CA GLY A 28 6.21 0.04 9.90
C GLY A 28 7.37 1.00 10.10
N ALA A 29 7.83 1.57 8.99
CA ALA A 29 8.94 2.50 8.97
C ALA A 29 8.60 3.86 9.61
N GLY A 30 9.64 4.57 10.04
CA GLY A 30 9.55 5.90 10.62
C GLY A 30 9.36 5.89 12.15
N THR A 31 9.39 7.09 12.73
CA THR A 31 9.11 7.28 14.16
C THR A 31 7.63 7.07 14.45
N ARG A 32 7.27 6.90 15.73
CA ARG A 32 5.87 6.77 16.15
C ARG A 32 4.98 7.92 15.66
N ALA A 33 5.48 9.16 15.66
CA ALA A 33 4.76 10.32 15.15
C ALA A 33 4.47 10.20 13.63
N ILE A 34 5.41 9.66 12.85
CA ILE A 34 5.20 9.38 11.42
C ILE A 34 4.18 8.26 11.23
N GLN A 35 4.21 7.21 12.06
CA GLN A 35 3.23 6.14 12.00
C GLN A 35 1.81 6.62 12.34
N GLU A 36 1.67 7.39 13.42
CA GLU A 36 0.38 7.97 13.87
C GLU A 36 -0.20 8.95 12.85
N SER A 37 0.65 9.57 12.02
CA SER A 37 0.20 10.42 10.93
C SER A 37 -0.75 9.67 9.98
N TRP A 38 -0.61 8.36 9.79
CA TRP A 38 -1.50 7.65 8.87
C TRP A 38 -2.96 7.62 9.33
N LEU A 39 -3.25 7.79 10.62
CA LEU A 39 -4.61 7.75 11.16
C LEU A 39 -5.54 8.72 10.45
N GLY A 40 -6.68 8.18 10.00
CA GLY A 40 -7.73 8.93 9.31
C GLY A 40 -7.46 9.23 7.84
N VAL A 41 -6.26 8.95 7.33
CA VAL A 41 -5.90 9.21 5.93
C VAL A 41 -6.68 8.26 5.03
N VAL A 42 -7.24 8.83 3.95
CA VAL A 42 -7.97 8.09 2.92
C VAL A 42 -7.14 8.06 1.64
N MET A 43 -6.96 6.87 1.07
CA MET A 43 -6.16 6.68 -0.14
C MET A 43 -6.71 5.59 -1.04
N GLN A 44 -6.36 5.68 -2.32
CA GLN A 44 -6.75 4.73 -3.34
C GLN A 44 -5.80 3.52 -3.32
N VAL A 45 -6.36 2.31 -3.28
CA VAL A 45 -5.57 1.07 -3.39
C VAL A 45 -5.11 0.90 -4.84
N ALA A 46 -3.87 0.46 -5.03
CA ALA A 46 -3.29 0.14 -6.33
C ALA A 46 -4.07 -0.99 -7.00
N THR A 47 -4.34 -0.84 -8.30
CA THR A 47 -5.11 -1.85 -9.03
C THR A 47 -4.23 -3.04 -9.42
N PRO A 48 -4.82 -4.23 -9.64
CA PRO A 48 -4.07 -5.37 -10.15
C PRO A 48 -3.33 -5.07 -11.46
N GLU A 49 -3.92 -4.26 -12.34
CA GLU A 49 -3.32 -3.85 -13.60
C GLU A 49 -2.09 -2.96 -13.38
N GLU A 50 -2.17 -2.03 -12.42
CA GLU A 50 -1.03 -1.19 -12.04
C GLU A 50 0.12 -2.04 -11.48
N ILE A 51 -0.19 -2.95 -10.57
CA ILE A 51 0.79 -3.86 -9.95
C ILE A 51 1.38 -4.79 -11.01
N LYS A 52 0.58 -5.27 -11.98
CA LYS A 52 1.07 -6.11 -13.07
C LYS A 52 2.03 -5.35 -14.00
N LYS A 53 1.73 -4.09 -14.29
CA LYS A 53 2.58 -3.21 -15.12
C LYS A 53 3.86 -2.81 -14.39
N HIS A 54 3.77 -2.65 -13.08
CA HIS A 54 4.86 -2.19 -12.22
C HIS A 54 4.99 -3.10 -11.00
N PRO A 55 5.52 -4.33 -11.16
CA PRO A 55 5.58 -5.27 -10.05
C PRO A 55 6.49 -4.75 -8.93
N PRO A 56 6.18 -5.04 -7.65
CA PRO A 56 7.07 -4.74 -6.54
C PRO A 56 8.41 -5.47 -6.74
N LEU A 57 9.51 -4.76 -6.50
CA LEU A 57 10.87 -5.24 -6.79
C LEU A 57 11.31 -6.41 -5.90
N ASN A 58 10.66 -6.64 -4.75
CA ASN A 58 11.06 -7.64 -3.77
C ASN A 58 9.93 -8.59 -3.40
N ARG A 59 10.17 -9.91 -3.47
CA ARG A 59 9.23 -10.95 -3.00
C ARG A 59 8.90 -10.85 -1.52
N ALA A 60 9.78 -10.28 -0.69
CA ALA A 60 9.49 -10.04 0.73
C ALA A 60 8.40 -8.96 0.94
N GLN A 61 8.16 -8.07 -0.04
CA GLN A 61 7.00 -7.16 -0.03
C GLN A 61 5.72 -7.86 -0.48
N ILE A 62 5.84 -9.09 -1.02
CA ILE A 62 4.74 -9.90 -1.53
C ILE A 62 4.14 -10.80 -0.45
N VAL A 63 4.91 -11.25 0.54
CA VAL A 63 4.39 -12.15 1.59
C VAL A 63 3.31 -11.48 2.48
N PRO A 64 3.41 -10.18 2.84
CA PRO A 64 2.31 -9.46 3.49
C PRO A 64 1.14 -9.13 2.55
N MET A 65 1.26 -9.35 1.23
CA MET A 65 0.19 -9.00 0.25
C MET A 65 -1.07 -9.85 0.41
N CYS A 66 -1.00 -11.01 1.04
CA CYS A 66 -2.17 -11.87 1.23
C CYS A 66 -3.19 -11.27 2.21
N GLU A 67 -2.76 -10.37 3.10
CA GLU A 67 -3.56 -9.90 4.23
C GLU A 67 -3.67 -8.36 4.32
N GLY A 68 -3.24 -7.63 3.30
CA GLY A 68 -3.17 -6.16 3.34
C GLY A 68 -3.67 -5.45 2.09
N TYR A 69 -3.55 -4.12 2.11
CA TYR A 69 -3.82 -3.22 0.99
C TYR A 69 -2.51 -2.60 0.50
N MET A 70 -2.34 -2.59 -0.82
CA MET A 70 -1.17 -2.00 -1.45
C MET A 70 -1.53 -0.63 -2.02
N VAL A 71 -0.75 0.39 -1.71
CA VAL A 71 -0.97 1.75 -2.19
C VAL A 71 0.32 2.24 -2.86
N SER A 72 0.20 2.86 -4.03
CA SER A 72 1.36 3.45 -4.69
C SER A 72 1.95 4.53 -3.77
N ARG A 73 3.28 4.61 -3.69
CA ARG A 73 3.96 5.59 -2.83
C ARG A 73 3.53 7.03 -3.18
N ILE A 74 3.37 7.30 -4.48
CA ILE A 74 2.92 8.60 -4.99
C ILE A 74 1.53 8.92 -4.42
N THR A 75 0.57 8.00 -4.58
CA THR A 75 -0.80 8.17 -4.05
C THR A 75 -0.82 8.33 -2.53
N ALA A 76 0.00 7.58 -1.81
CA ALA A 76 0.08 7.66 -0.35
C ALA A 76 0.63 9.01 0.12
N VAL A 77 1.68 9.53 -0.53
CA VAL A 77 2.27 10.85 -0.26
C VAL A 77 1.27 11.96 -0.58
N GLU A 78 0.56 11.87 -1.71
CA GLU A 78 -0.50 12.82 -2.07
C GLU A 78 -1.64 12.82 -1.05
N ALA A 79 -2.04 11.64 -0.56
CA ALA A 79 -3.06 11.51 0.47
C ALA A 79 -2.63 12.15 1.81
N LEU A 80 -1.36 11.99 2.20
CA LEU A 80 -0.78 12.68 3.37
C LEU A 80 -0.76 14.20 3.18
N LYS A 81 -0.36 14.69 2.00
CA LYS A 81 -0.39 16.13 1.66
C LYS A 81 -1.81 16.69 1.75
N LYS A 82 -2.79 15.97 1.20
CA LYS A 82 -4.23 16.34 1.25
C LYS A 82 -4.80 16.34 2.67
N ALA A 83 -4.26 15.50 3.55
CA ALA A 83 -4.62 15.46 4.97
C ALA A 83 -3.78 16.41 5.84
N GLU A 84 -3.02 17.33 5.22
CA GLU A 84 -2.17 18.33 5.87
C GLU A 84 -1.06 17.75 6.77
N LYS A 85 -0.67 16.49 6.52
CA LYS A 85 0.37 15.77 7.28
C LYS A 85 1.73 15.93 6.61
N THR A 86 2.18 17.18 6.49
CA THR A 86 3.34 17.58 5.68
C THR A 86 4.66 16.92 6.09
N ALA A 87 4.93 16.76 7.39
CA ALA A 87 6.14 16.10 7.87
C ALA A 87 6.21 14.62 7.45
N ALA A 88 5.08 13.91 7.55
CA ALA A 88 4.98 12.53 7.11
C ALA A 88 5.05 12.43 5.59
N ALA A 89 4.38 13.33 4.86
CA ALA A 89 4.48 13.37 3.41
C ALA A 89 5.93 13.53 2.97
N LYS A 90 6.67 14.47 3.55
CA LYS A 90 8.09 14.69 3.25
C LYS A 90 8.94 13.47 3.57
N PHE A 91 8.76 12.87 4.75
CA PHE A 91 9.48 11.66 5.13
C PHE A 91 9.35 10.55 4.08
N TRP A 92 8.13 10.30 3.59
CA TRP A 92 7.86 9.24 2.61
C TRP A 92 8.29 9.62 1.18
N ASP A 93 8.25 10.90 0.82
CA ASP A 93 8.69 11.43 -0.47
C ASP A 93 10.21 11.31 -0.64
N ASP A 94 10.96 11.66 0.42
CA ASP A 94 12.43 11.57 0.47
C ASP A 94 12.92 10.11 0.62
N SER A 95 12.01 9.19 0.89
CA SER A 95 12.32 7.82 1.23
C SER A 95 12.71 7.00 -0.02
N GLN A 96 13.80 6.24 0.05
CA GLN A 96 14.19 5.29 -1.02
C GLN A 96 13.42 3.97 -0.99
N TRP A 97 12.26 3.96 -0.31
CA TRP A 97 11.44 2.77 -0.17
C TRP A 97 10.82 2.40 -1.51
N GLY A 98 10.42 1.14 -1.64
CA GLY A 98 9.85 0.60 -2.86
C GLY A 98 8.66 1.41 -3.39
N ARG A 99 8.23 1.08 -4.61
CA ARG A 99 7.14 1.77 -5.32
C ARG A 99 5.81 1.76 -4.57
N TYR A 100 5.61 0.81 -3.67
CA TYR A 100 4.37 0.62 -2.94
C TYR A 100 4.59 0.63 -1.43
N ILE A 101 3.59 1.12 -0.72
CA ILE A 101 3.42 1.02 0.72
C ILE A 101 2.31 0.00 0.99
N VAL A 102 2.56 -0.93 1.91
CA VAL A 102 1.61 -1.97 2.28
C VAL A 102 1.06 -1.66 3.65
N PHE A 103 -0.26 -1.67 3.78
CA PHE A 103 -0.98 -1.52 5.05
C PHE A 103 -1.68 -2.82 5.38
N GLN A 104 -1.59 -3.28 6.64
CA GLN A 104 -2.30 -4.48 7.07
C GLN A 104 -3.81 -4.22 7.07
N ARG A 105 -4.62 -5.24 6.69
CA ARG A 105 -6.09 -5.11 6.62
C ARG A 105 -6.68 -4.69 7.96
N ASP A 106 -6.15 -5.18 9.06
CA ASP A 106 -6.61 -4.84 10.42
C ASP A 106 -6.41 -3.36 10.78
N ASN A 107 -5.52 -2.65 10.08
CA ASN A 107 -5.33 -1.22 10.26
C ASN A 107 -6.23 -0.37 9.35
N CYS A 108 -7.05 -0.99 8.52
CA CYS A 108 -7.75 -0.32 7.42
C CYS A 108 -9.25 -0.62 7.41
N ARG A 109 -10.04 0.33 6.91
CA ARG A 109 -11.43 0.14 6.52
C ARG A 109 -11.60 0.45 5.04
N ALA A 110 -11.98 -0.54 4.25
CA ALA A 110 -12.28 -0.37 2.82
C ALA A 110 -13.71 0.10 2.57
N PHE A 111 -13.92 0.90 1.52
CA PHE A 111 -15.22 1.42 1.07
C PHE A 111 -15.15 1.94 -0.38
#